data_AF-A0A2V7YX56-F1
#
_entry.id   AF-A0A2V7YX56-F1
#
_cell.length_a   1.000
_cell.length_b   1.000
_cell.length_c   1.000
_cell.angle_alpha   90.00
_cell.angle_beta   90.00
_cell.angle_gamma   90.00
#
_symmetry.space_group_name_H-M   'P 1'
#
loop_
_entity.id
_entity.type
_entity.pdbx_description
1 polymer ?
#
loop_
_entity_poly.entity_id
_entity_poly.type
_entity_poly.pdbx_seq_one_letter_code
_entity_poly.pdbx_strand_id
1 'polypeptide(L)'
;MKTTRSRIVVAFLLCAVLVSGFLLGRASADQPHMQAALEHLRMAKGELDKADPDKGGHRARAIRLVDDAIAQVEKGIEFDRHH
;
A
#
# COMPACT_ATOMS: atom_id res chain seq x y z
N MET A 1 35.64 37.00 -0.33
CA MET A 1 34.19 36.95 -0.65
C MET A 1 33.74 35.74 -1.48
N LYS A 2 34.59 35.11 -2.31
CA LYS A 2 34.21 33.92 -3.13
C LYS A 2 33.91 32.65 -2.29
N THR A 3 34.61 32.47 -1.17
CA THR A 3 34.50 31.29 -0.30
C THR A 3 33.20 31.22 0.50
N THR A 4 32.69 32.36 0.99
CA THR A 4 31.43 32.43 1.76
C THR A 4 30.22 32.15 0.88
N ARG A 5 30.18 32.69 -0.34
CA ARG A 5 29.11 32.43 -1.32
C ARG A 5 29.06 30.96 -1.73
N SER A 6 30.22 30.34 -1.97
CA SER A 6 30.29 28.90 -2.33
C SER A 6 29.80 27.98 -1.21
N ARG A 7 30.05 28.34 0.06
CA ARG A 7 29.56 27.59 1.23
C ARG A 7 28.05 27.66 1.39
N ILE A 8 27.46 28.82 1.13
CA ILE A 8 26.00 29.03 1.19
C ILE A 8 25.30 28.20 0.11
N VAL A 9 25.84 28.17 -1.10
CA VAL A 9 25.29 27.36 -2.21
C VAL A 9 25.34 25.86 -1.88
N VAL A 10 26.46 25.38 -1.34
CA VAL A 10 26.61 23.97 -0.95
C VAL A 10 25.65 23.60 0.19
N ALA A 11 25.48 24.48 1.20
CA ALA A 11 24.52 24.27 2.28
C ALA A 11 23.07 24.23 1.77
N PHE A 12 22.72 25.11 0.82
CA PHE A 12 21.40 25.11 0.19
C PHE A 12 21.13 23.82 -0.60
N LEU A 13 22.12 23.33 -1.36
CA LEU A 13 22.00 22.07 -2.10
C LEU A 13 21.85 20.87 -1.16
N LEU A 14 22.60 20.84 -0.05
CA LEU A 14 22.45 19.78 0.97
C LEU A 14 21.07 19.82 1.63
N CYS A 15 20.57 21.00 1.99
CA CYS A 15 19.20 21.13 2.51
C CYS A 15 18.14 20.70 1.51
N ALA A 16 18.29 21.04 0.23
CA ALA A 16 17.34 20.64 -0.82
C ALA A 16 17.27 19.11 -0.99
N VAL A 17 18.40 18.41 -0.89
CA VAL A 17 18.46 16.93 -0.95
C VAL A 17 17.81 16.28 0.28
N LEU A 18 18.01 16.85 1.47
CA LEU A 18 17.39 16.33 2.69
C LEU A 18 15.87 16.53 2.72
N VAL A 19 15.38 17.68 2.23
CA VAL A 19 13.94 17.97 2.15
C VAL A 19 13.25 17.08 1.12
N SER A 20 13.87 16.81 -0.03
CA SER A 20 13.29 15.92 -1.04
C SER A 20 13.22 14.45 -0.57
N GLY A 21 14.25 13.97 0.13
CA GLY A 21 14.24 12.63 0.76
C GLY A 21 13.13 12.47 1.81
N PHE A 22 12.87 13.52 2.60
CA PHE A 22 11.83 13.51 3.63
C PHE A 22 10.40 13.57 3.06
N LEU A 23 10.19 14.28 1.96
CA LEU A 23 8.88 14.36 1.29
C LEU A 23 8.52 13.10 0.52
N LEU A 24 9.50 12.40 -0.08
CA LEU A 24 9.29 11.14 -0.78
C LEU A 24 9.10 9.94 0.17
N GLY A 25 9.72 9.98 1.36
CA GLY A 25 9.66 8.88 2.34
C GLY A 25 8.33 8.73 3.07
N ARG A 26 7.39 9.68 2.94
CA ARG A 26 6.07 9.64 3.59
C ARG A 26 4.94 9.07 2.71
N ALA A 27 5.22 8.75 1.44
CA ALA A 27 4.19 8.34 0.49
C ALA A 27 3.71 6.88 0.64
N SER A 28 4.35 6.10 1.52
CA SER A 28 3.94 4.74 1.83
C SER A 28 4.14 4.52 3.32
N ALA A 29 3.08 4.72 4.10
CA ALA A 29 2.98 4.00 5.36
C ALA A 29 3.05 2.51 5.00
N ASP A 30 4.17 1.90 5.35
CA ASP A 30 4.53 0.55 4.97
C ASP A 30 3.59 -0.41 5.70
N GLN A 31 2.54 -0.89 5.01
CA GLN A 31 1.55 -1.82 5.54
C GLN A 31 1.72 -3.21 4.90
N PRO A 32 2.89 -3.86 5.06
CA PRO A 32 3.22 -5.10 4.35
C PRO A 32 2.23 -6.23 4.66
N HIS A 33 1.70 -6.28 5.88
CA HIS A 33 0.73 -7.31 6.28
C HIS A 33 -0.65 -7.09 5.63
N MET A 34 -1.13 -5.86 5.52
CA MET A 34 -2.40 -5.56 4.87
C MET A 34 -2.31 -5.82 3.35
N GLN A 35 -1.17 -5.48 2.75
CA GLN A 35 -0.91 -5.74 1.33
C GLN A 35 -0.83 -7.25 1.06
N ALA A 36 -0.12 -8.01 1.91
CA ALA A 36 -0.07 -9.47 1.83
C ALA A 36 -1.47 -10.10 2.03
N ALA A 37 -2.25 -9.60 3.00
CA ALA A 37 -3.62 -10.06 3.20
C ALA A 37 -4.50 -9.83 1.96
N LEU A 38 -4.39 -8.66 1.32
CA LEU A 38 -5.10 -8.35 0.09
C LEU A 38 -4.72 -9.30 -1.06
N GLU A 39 -3.44 -9.60 -1.20
CA GLU A 39 -2.94 -10.55 -2.20
C GLU A 39 -3.48 -11.97 -1.93
N HIS A 40 -3.40 -12.46 -0.69
CA HIS A 40 -3.92 -13.77 -0.31
C HIS A 40 -5.43 -13.89 -0.54
N LEU A 41 -6.20 -12.84 -0.26
CA LEU A 41 -7.64 -12.82 -0.51
C LEU A 41 -7.96 -12.88 -2.01
N ARG A 42 -7.21 -12.15 -2.85
CA ARG A 42 -7.38 -12.20 -4.31
C ARG A 42 -7.03 -13.58 -4.88
N MET A 43 -5.98 -14.21 -4.37
CA MET A 43 -5.65 -15.60 -4.71
C MET A 43 -6.76 -16.56 -4.29
N ALA A 44 -7.26 -16.45 -3.05
CA ALA A 44 -8.36 -17.27 -2.55
C ALA A 44 -9.62 -17.12 -3.42
N LYS A 45 -9.97 -15.90 -3.82
CA LYS A 45 -11.06 -15.66 -4.77
C LYS A 45 -10.84 -16.38 -6.09
N GLY A 46 -9.64 -16.25 -6.67
CA GLY A 46 -9.31 -16.91 -7.93
C GLY A 46 -9.42 -18.44 -7.87
N GLU A 47 -9.09 -19.05 -6.74
CA GLU A 47 -9.28 -20.49 -6.53
C GLU A 47 -10.75 -20.87 -6.33
N LEU A 48 -11.53 -20.03 -5.63
CA LEU A 48 -12.98 -20.23 -5.49
C LEU A 48 -13.72 -20.10 -6.82
N ASP A 49 -13.34 -19.16 -7.68
CA ASP A 49 -13.93 -18.98 -9.02
C ASP A 49 -13.70 -20.19 -9.93
N LYS A 50 -12.54 -20.86 -9.80
CA LYS A 50 -12.22 -22.09 -10.54
C LYS A 50 -12.86 -23.34 -9.94
N ALA A 51 -13.30 -23.29 -8.68
CA ALA A 51 -13.82 -24.46 -7.99
C ALA A 51 -15.21 -24.84 -8.54
N ASP A 52 -15.36 -26.10 -8.97
CA ASP A 52 -16.65 -26.66 -9.34
C ASP A 52 -16.91 -27.98 -8.57
N PRO A 53 -18.18 -28.37 -8.32
CA PRO A 53 -19.42 -27.57 -8.29
C PRO A 53 -19.54 -26.62 -7.09
N ASP A 54 -20.59 -25.77 -7.03
CA ASP A 54 -20.91 -24.79 -5.96
C ASP A 54 -21.05 -25.37 -4.53
N LYS A 55 -20.83 -26.68 -4.35
CA LYS A 55 -20.87 -27.43 -3.08
C LYS A 55 -22.06 -27.02 -2.19
N GLY A 56 -23.27 -27.02 -2.72
CA GLY A 56 -24.47 -26.64 -1.96
C GLY A 56 -24.61 -25.13 -1.68
N GLY A 57 -24.00 -24.26 -2.49
CA GLY A 57 -24.02 -22.81 -2.32
C GLY A 57 -22.86 -22.26 -1.49
N HIS A 58 -21.97 -23.13 -1.01
CA HIS A 58 -20.82 -22.73 -0.19
C HIS A 58 -19.78 -21.96 -1.00
N ARG A 59 -19.54 -22.32 -2.28
CA ARG A 59 -18.59 -21.58 -3.12
C ARG A 59 -19.05 -20.14 -3.33
N ALA A 60 -20.28 -19.95 -3.78
CA ALA A 60 -20.83 -18.62 -3.98
C ALA A 60 -20.86 -17.78 -2.69
N ARG A 61 -21.16 -18.41 -1.54
CA ARG A 61 -21.10 -17.74 -0.24
C ARG A 61 -19.67 -17.34 0.15
N ALA A 62 -18.69 -18.22 -0.09
CA ALA A 62 -17.28 -17.94 0.19
C ALA A 62 -16.75 -16.78 -0.68
N ILE A 63 -17.09 -16.75 -1.97
CA ILE A 63 -16.71 -15.64 -2.86
C ILE A 63 -17.21 -14.30 -2.31
N ARG A 64 -18.48 -14.21 -1.90
CA ARG A 64 -19.03 -12.99 -1.30
C ARG A 64 -18.27 -12.54 -0.05
N LEU A 65 -17.95 -13.48 0.84
CA LEU A 65 -17.19 -13.16 2.06
C LEU A 65 -15.77 -12.69 1.75
N VAL A 66 -15.14 -13.27 0.74
CA VAL A 66 -13.81 -12.85 0.29
C VAL A 66 -13.86 -11.46 -0.35
N ASP A 67 -14.89 -11.16 -1.16
CA ASP A 67 -15.10 -9.83 -1.72
C ASP A 67 -15.32 -8.76 -0.63
N ASP A 68 -16.13 -9.06 0.39
CA ASP A 68 -16.33 -8.17 1.53
C ASP A 68 -15.02 -7.93 2.29
N ALA A 69 -14.21 -8.98 2.49
CA ALA A 69 -12.91 -8.88 3.15
C ALA A 69 -11.91 -8.04 2.34
N ILE A 70 -11.85 -8.24 1.01
CA ILE A 70 -11.02 -7.41 0.10
C ILE A 70 -11.38 -5.94 0.27
N ALA A 71 -12.66 -5.60 0.24
CA ALA A 71 -13.13 -4.23 0.36
C ALA A 71 -12.74 -3.59 1.70
N GLN A 72 -12.76 -4.35 2.81
CA GLN A 72 -12.34 -3.85 4.12
C GLN A 72 -10.82 -3.64 4.20
N VAL A 73 -10.03 -4.56 3.64
CA VAL A 73 -8.57 -4.42 3.62
C VAL A 73 -8.15 -3.22 2.77
N GLU A 74 -8.77 -3.01 1.60
CA GLU A 74 -8.52 -1.84 0.75
C GLU A 74 -8.83 -0.53 1.49
N LYS A 75 -9.97 -0.46 2.19
CA LYS A 75 -10.32 0.68 3.05
C LYS A 75 -9.33 0.90 4.19
N GLY A 76 -8.84 -0.17 4.83
CA GLY A 76 -7.84 -0.06 5.89
C GLY A 76 -6.50 0.49 5.38
N ILE A 77 -6.06 0.02 4.20
CA ILE A 77 -4.87 0.56 3.52
C ILE A 77 -5.07 2.03 3.16
N GLU A 78 -6.25 2.41 2.66
CA GLU A 78 -6.57 3.80 2.32
C GLU A 78 -6.63 4.70 3.56
N PHE A 79 -7.23 4.23 4.66
CA PHE A 79 -7.32 4.98 5.90
C PHE A 79 -5.94 5.40 6.43
N ASP A 80 -4.99 4.47 6.46
CA ASP A 80 -3.61 4.67 6.91
C ASP A 80 -2.78 5.57 5.97
N ARG A 81 -3.16 5.67 4.68
CA ARG A 81 -2.53 6.63 3.75
C ARG A 81 -2.96 8.07 4.01
N HIS A 82 -4.11 8.26 4.66
CA HIS A 82 -4.74 9.57 4.86
C HIS A 82 -4.74 10.06 6.31
N HIS A 83 -4.30 9.25 7.27
CA HIS A 83 -4.25 9.58 8.70
C HIS A 83 -2.89 9.22 9.30
#